data_AF-A0AAW2PAN0-F1
#
_entry.id   AF-A0AAW2PAN0-F1
#
_cell.length_a   1.000
_cell.length_b   1.000
_cell.length_c   1.000
_cell.angle_alpha   90.00
_cell.angle_beta   90.00
_cell.angle_gamma   90.00
#
_symmetry.space_group_name_H-M   'P 1'
#
loop_
_entity.id
_entity.type
_entity.pdbx_description
1 polymer ?
#
loop_
_entity_poly.entity_id
_entity_poly.type
_entity_poly.pdbx_seq_one_letter_code
_entity_poly.pdbx_strand_id
1 'polypeptide(L)'
;MNRFSGSFKYLDLLCAETLVHSTLDYCDDADFTFSVFFNMKEHTVYVKQRPHLQTFLKRVAEMFEIVVFTASQSIYAKQLLDVLDPDGTVISRRAYRESCIFSEGTYMKRLDSIRC
;
A
#
# COMPACT_ATOMS: atom_id res chain seq x y z
N MET A 1 -11.08 32.55 9.53
CA MET A 1 -10.51 32.85 8.20
C MET A 1 -9.76 31.59 7.76
N ASN A 2 -10.49 30.54 7.39
CA ASN A 2 -9.91 29.24 7.02
C ASN A 2 -9.61 29.24 5.53
N ARG A 3 -8.37 29.56 5.15
CA ARG A 3 -7.87 29.23 3.81
C ARG A 3 -7.36 27.79 3.83
N PHE A 4 -8.26 26.84 3.63
CA PHE A 4 -7.86 25.51 3.15
C PHE A 4 -7.74 25.58 1.63
N SER A 5 -6.56 25.97 1.14
CA SER A 5 -6.20 25.81 -0.28
C SER A 5 -5.32 24.58 -0.43
N GLY A 6 -5.96 23.43 -0.63
CA GLY A 6 -5.28 22.17 -0.93
C GLY A 6 -6.33 21.17 -1.37
N SER A 7 -6.34 20.82 -2.65
CA SER A 7 -7.23 19.80 -3.15
C SER A 7 -6.76 18.44 -2.63
N PHE A 8 -7.33 17.94 -1.53
CA PHE A 8 -7.11 16.56 -1.09
C PHE A 8 -7.63 15.62 -2.19
N LYS A 9 -6.74 15.07 -3.02
CA LYS A 9 -7.10 14.05 -4.01
C LYS A 9 -6.45 12.74 -3.59
N TYR A 10 -7.32 11.80 -3.22
CA TYR A 10 -7.00 10.48 -2.74
C TYR A 10 -6.67 9.55 -3.91
N LEU A 11 -5.61 8.74 -3.78
CA LEU A 11 -5.25 7.73 -4.77
C LEU A 11 -5.04 6.39 -4.05
N ASP A 12 -5.96 5.44 -4.25
CA ASP A 12 -5.87 4.07 -3.75
C ASP A 12 -4.81 3.30 -4.56
N LEU A 13 -3.55 3.40 -4.13
CA LEU A 13 -2.40 2.94 -4.91
C LEU A 13 -2.12 1.44 -4.79
N LEU A 14 -2.72 0.73 -3.83
CA LEU A 14 -2.32 -0.66 -3.51
C LEU A 14 -3.50 -1.61 -3.42
N CYS A 15 -4.13 -1.80 -4.58
CA CYS A 15 -4.58 -3.15 -4.93
C CYS A 15 -3.35 -3.92 -5.40
N ALA A 16 -3.19 -5.18 -4.96
CA ALA A 16 -2.02 -6.04 -5.19
C ALA A 16 -1.77 -6.43 -6.67
N GLU A 17 -2.37 -5.71 -7.62
CA GLU A 17 -2.19 -5.87 -9.06
C GLU A 17 -2.05 -4.54 -9.82
N THR A 18 -2.03 -3.38 -9.13
CA THR A 18 -1.98 -2.07 -9.80
C THR A 18 -0.56 -1.54 -9.99
N LEU A 19 0.27 -1.66 -8.96
CA LEU A 19 1.63 -1.09 -8.89
C LEU A 19 2.72 -2.10 -8.57
N VAL A 20 2.36 -3.13 -7.83
CA VAL A 20 3.21 -4.26 -7.50
C VAL A 20 2.36 -5.50 -7.62
N HIS A 21 3.01 -6.59 -8.00
CA HIS A 21 2.46 -7.94 -7.91
C HIS A 21 3.30 -8.72 -6.90
N SER A 22 2.64 -9.49 -6.04
CA SER A 22 3.35 -10.31 -5.06
C SER A 22 2.80 -11.72 -5.00
N THR A 23 3.67 -12.70 -4.82
CA THR A 23 3.31 -14.11 -4.67
C THR A 23 4.06 -14.75 -3.50
N LEU A 24 3.49 -15.83 -2.96
CA LEU A 24 4.16 -16.73 -2.00
C LEU A 24 4.86 -17.89 -2.71
N ASP A 25 4.54 -18.12 -3.97
CA ASP A 25 5.22 -19.10 -4.80
C ASP A 25 6.58 -18.56 -5.23
N TYR A 26 7.55 -19.46 -5.36
CA TYR A 26 8.89 -19.08 -5.81
C TYR A 26 8.85 -18.39 -7.17
N CYS A 27 9.55 -17.27 -7.29
CA CYS A 27 9.58 -16.42 -8.46
C CYS A 27 11.01 -15.92 -8.67
N ASP A 28 11.63 -16.33 -9.77
CA ASP A 28 13.04 -16.03 -10.09
C ASP A 28 13.23 -14.58 -10.59
N ASP A 29 12.20 -14.01 -11.23
CA ASP A 29 12.21 -12.66 -11.78
C ASP A 29 11.59 -11.62 -10.82
N ALA A 30 11.67 -11.88 -9.52
CA ALA A 30 11.26 -10.93 -8.49
C ALA A 30 12.26 -9.77 -8.36
N ASP A 31 11.76 -8.54 -8.22
CA ASP A 31 12.61 -7.36 -8.00
C ASP A 31 13.14 -7.31 -6.57
N PHE A 32 12.36 -7.80 -5.60
CA PHE A 32 12.80 -7.94 -4.22
C PHE A 32 11.95 -8.98 -3.47
N THR A 33 12.45 -9.39 -2.30
CA THR A 33 11.79 -10.37 -1.43
C THR A 33 11.80 -9.91 0.02
N PHE A 34 10.81 -10.32 0.80
CA PHE A 34 10.82 -10.15 2.26
C PHE A 34 10.07 -11.29 2.96
N SER A 35 10.39 -11.51 4.24
CA SER A 35 9.77 -12.56 5.06
C SER A 35 8.64 -12.02 5.93
N VAL A 36 7.48 -12.67 5.87
CA VAL A 36 6.34 -12.45 6.77
C VAL A 36 6.10 -13.67 7.65
N PHE A 37 5.83 -13.45 8.93
CA PHE A 37 5.44 -14.53 9.84
C PHE A 37 3.92 -14.62 9.94
N PHE A 38 3.31 -15.67 9.41
CA PHE A 38 1.86 -15.84 9.39
C PHE A 38 1.50 -17.31 9.63
N ASN A 39 0.39 -17.57 10.33
CA ASN A 39 -0.03 -18.94 10.70
C ASN A 39 1.09 -19.78 11.36
N MET A 40 1.87 -19.18 12.26
CA MET A 40 3.00 -19.80 12.96
C MET A 40 4.13 -20.30 12.04
N LYS A 41 4.19 -19.79 10.80
CA LYS A 41 5.22 -20.14 9.82
C LYS A 41 5.78 -18.88 9.18
N GLU A 42 7.06 -18.92 8.85
CA GLU A 42 7.69 -17.88 8.02
C GLU A 42 7.40 -18.17 6.54
N HIS A 43 6.97 -17.12 5.83
CA HIS A 43 6.66 -17.15 4.41
C HIS A 43 7.49 -16.09 3.70
N THR A 44 8.21 -16.49 2.65
CA THR A 44 8.89 -15.54 1.76
C THR A 44 7.91 -15.01 0.73
N VAL A 45 7.82 -13.69 0.64
CA VAL A 45 7.05 -12.98 -0.36
C VAL A 45 7.98 -12.54 -1.47
N TYR A 46 7.64 -12.89 -2.71
CA TYR A 46 8.33 -12.43 -3.91
C TYR A 46 7.54 -11.29 -4.52
N VAL A 47 8.19 -10.16 -4.79
CA VAL A 47 7.51 -8.96 -5.29
C VAL A 47 8.13 -8.51 -6.60
N LYS A 48 7.24 -8.23 -7.56
CA LYS A 48 7.56 -7.58 -8.81
C LYS A 48 6.92 -6.20 -8.86
N GLN A 49 7.73 -5.19 -9.14
CA GLN A 49 7.31 -3.81 -9.31
C GLN A 49 6.85 -3.58 -10.74
N ARG A 50 5.82 -2.76 -10.89
CA ARG A 50 5.45 -2.24 -12.21
C ARG A 50 6.58 -1.33 -12.71
N PRO A 51 6.98 -1.42 -13.99
CA PRO A 51 7.97 -0.51 -14.55
C PRO A 51 7.64 0.95 -14.27
N HIS A 52 8.66 1.74 -13.92
CA HIS A 52 8.57 3.16 -13.57
C HIS A 52 7.77 3.50 -12.29
N LEU A 53 7.49 2.52 -11.42
CA LEU A 53 6.78 2.72 -10.15
C LEU A 53 7.34 3.90 -9.33
N GLN A 54 8.65 3.92 -9.12
CA GLN A 54 9.26 4.95 -8.28
C GLN A 54 9.17 6.36 -8.88
N THR A 55 9.33 6.49 -10.20
CA THR A 55 9.16 7.78 -10.89
C THR A 55 7.72 8.25 -10.82
N PHE A 56 6.76 7.33 -11.00
CA PHE A 56 5.34 7.63 -10.88
C PHE A 56 5.00 8.12 -9.47
N LEU A 57 5.41 7.39 -8.43
CA LEU A 57 5.15 7.75 -7.03
C LEU A 57 5.73 9.12 -6.67
N LYS A 58 6.98 9.40 -7.05
CA LYS A 58 7.61 10.72 -6.83
C LYS A 58 6.83 11.85 -7.50
N ARG A 59 6.43 11.66 -8.76
CA ARG A 59 5.69 12.68 -9.50
C ARG A 59 4.29 12.91 -8.93
N VAL A 60 3.63 11.85 -8.47
CA VAL A 60 2.32 11.94 -7.80
C VAL A 60 2.46 12.65 -6.46
N ALA A 61 3.51 12.38 -5.69
CA ALA A 61 3.76 13.01 -4.38
C ALA A 61 3.98 14.54 -4.48
N GLU A 62 4.49 15.03 -5.61
CA GLU A 62 4.60 16.49 -5.87
C GLU A 62 3.23 17.16 -6.07
N MET A 63 2.21 16.39 -6.46
CA MET A 63 0.89 16.90 -6.86
C MET A 63 -0.21 16.57 -5.84
N PHE A 64 -0.04 15.50 -5.07
CA PHE A 64 -1.07 14.90 -4.23
C PHE A 64 -0.49 14.34 -2.93
N GLU A 65 -1.32 14.35 -1.89
CA GLU A 65 -1.06 13.57 -0.69
C GLU A 65 -1.35 12.08 -0.98
N ILE A 66 -0.34 11.23 -0.84
CA ILE A 66 -0.47 9.80 -1.10
C ILE A 66 -0.96 9.10 0.16
N VAL A 67 -2.14 8.50 0.09
CA VAL A 67 -2.71 7.67 1.14
C VAL A 67 -2.87 6.26 0.61
N VAL A 68 -2.25 5.29 1.27
CA VAL A 68 -2.42 3.88 0.96
C VAL A 68 -3.56 3.31 1.79
N PHE A 69 -4.57 2.76 1.15
CA PHE A 69 -5.62 1.99 1.81
C PHE A 69 -5.72 0.60 1.18
N THR A 70 -5.25 -0.44 1.86
CA THR A 70 -5.25 -1.80 1.33
C THR A 70 -6.15 -2.73 2.12
N ALA A 71 -6.73 -3.72 1.43
CA ALA A 71 -7.45 -4.82 2.07
C ALA A 71 -6.49 -5.93 2.54
N SER A 72 -5.17 -5.75 2.41
CA SER A 72 -4.16 -6.67 2.95
C SER A 72 -3.92 -6.45 4.45
N GLN A 73 -3.53 -7.52 5.16
CA GLN A 73 -3.17 -7.42 6.58
C GLN A 73 -1.93 -6.55 6.76
N SER A 74 -1.90 -5.81 7.87
CA SER A 74 -0.79 -4.92 8.21
C SER A 74 0.57 -5.63 8.22
N ILE A 75 0.65 -6.90 8.64
CA ILE A 75 1.89 -7.67 8.71
C ILE A 75 2.63 -7.78 7.37
N TYR A 76 1.88 -7.94 6.28
CA TYR A 76 2.41 -7.96 4.92
C TYR A 76 2.55 -6.55 4.37
N ALA A 77 1.47 -5.75 4.46
CA ALA A 77 1.38 -4.48 3.77
C ALA A 77 2.36 -3.45 4.33
N LYS A 78 2.61 -3.47 5.65
CA LYS A 78 3.59 -2.59 6.28
C LYS A 78 5.00 -2.85 5.73
N GLN A 79 5.43 -4.11 5.69
CA GLN A 79 6.77 -4.46 5.20
C GLN A 79 6.93 -4.12 3.72
N LEU A 80 5.93 -4.42 2.89
CA LEU A 80 5.93 -4.02 1.48
C LEU A 80 6.12 -2.50 1.32
N LEU A 81 5.37 -1.71 2.10
CA LEU A 81 5.44 -0.26 2.04
C LEU A 81 6.75 0.32 2.58
N ASP A 82 7.34 -0.32 3.58
CA ASP A 82 8.65 0.05 4.12
C ASP A 82 9.76 -0.18 3.07
N VAL A 83 9.61 -1.17 2.17
CA VAL A 83 10.54 -1.35 1.04
C VAL A 83 10.28 -0.34 -0.08
N LEU A 84 9.02 -0.02 -0.37
CA LEU A 84 8.66 0.90 -1.45
C LEU A 84 8.97 2.37 -1.13
N ASP A 85 8.83 2.76 0.14
CA ASP A 85 9.09 4.12 0.66
C ASP A 85 9.91 4.05 1.96
N PRO A 86 11.20 3.70 1.88
CA PRO A 86 12.06 3.47 3.05
C PRO A 86 12.29 4.72 3.89
N ASP A 87 12.29 5.90 3.25
CA ASP A 87 12.46 7.18 3.92
C ASP A 87 11.13 7.75 4.45
N GLY A 88 9.99 7.14 4.12
CA GLY A 88 8.67 7.63 4.52
C GLY A 88 8.32 9.00 3.95
N THR A 89 8.87 9.35 2.79
CA THR A 89 8.75 10.70 2.20
C THR A 89 7.66 10.78 1.14
N VAL A 90 7.24 9.63 0.60
CA VAL A 90 6.28 9.55 -0.50
C VAL A 90 4.88 9.28 0.04
N ILE A 91 4.73 8.35 0.98
CA ILE A 91 3.43 7.88 1.46
C ILE A 91 3.09 8.57 2.78
N SER A 92 2.10 9.47 2.73
CA SER A 92 1.70 10.28 3.88
C SER A 92 0.93 9.50 4.94
N ARG A 93 0.04 8.59 4.51
CA ARG A 93 -0.79 7.78 5.44
C ARG A 93 -0.97 6.36 4.93
N ARG A 94 -1.13 5.42 5.86
CA ARG A 94 -1.29 3.99 5.60
C ARG A 94 -2.47 3.44 6.40
N ALA A 95 -3.43 2.83 5.70
CA ALA A 95 -4.58 2.14 6.24
C ALA A 95 -4.61 0.71 5.68
N TYR A 96 -4.86 -0.25 6.55
CA TYR A 96 -4.75 -1.67 6.25
C TYR A 96 -6.11 -2.37 6.41
N ARG A 97 -6.15 -3.70 6.30
CA ARG A 97 -7.38 -4.49 6.48
C ARG A 97 -8.10 -4.19 7.78
N GLU A 98 -7.36 -3.90 8.85
CA GLU A 98 -7.86 -3.55 10.18
C GLU A 98 -8.68 -2.24 10.17
N SER A 99 -8.50 -1.41 9.14
CA SER A 99 -9.28 -0.18 8.91
C SER A 99 -10.46 -0.38 7.94
N CYS A 100 -10.61 -1.57 7.35
CA CYS A 100 -11.75 -1.92 6.51
C CYS A 100 -12.96 -2.33 7.37
N ILE A 101 -14.16 -2.04 6.87
CA ILE A 101 -15.39 -2.59 7.46
C ILE A 101 -15.61 -3.98 6.89
N PHE A 102 -15.69 -4.99 7.75
CA PHE A 102 -16.07 -6.34 7.34
C PHE A 102 -17.60 -6.48 7.34
N SER A 103 -18.19 -6.66 6.17
CA SER A 103 -19.65 -6.81 6.00
C SER A 103 -19.93 -7.83 4.90
N GLU A 104 -20.89 -8.73 5.13
CA GLU A 104 -21.29 -9.77 4.17
C GLU A 104 -20.13 -10.60 3.60
N GLY A 105 -19.12 -10.93 4.43
CA GLY A 105 -17.96 -11.70 4.01
C GLY A 105 -16.93 -10.92 3.19
N THR A 106 -17.15 -9.62 2.97
CA THR A 106 -16.29 -8.76 2.16
C THR A 106 -15.67 -7.65 3.02
N TYR A 107 -14.41 -7.32 2.74
CA TYR A 107 -13.75 -6.15 3.32
C TYR A 107 -14.04 -4.91 2.47
N MET A 108 -14.83 -3.99 2.99
CA MET A 108 -15.19 -2.73 2.33
C MET A 108 -14.25 -1.60 2.77
N LYS A 109 -13.68 -0.89 1.79
CA LYS A 109 -12.92 0.34 1.99
C LYS A 109 -13.87 1.54 2.03
N ARG A 110 -13.98 2.15 3.21
CA ARG A 110 -14.86 3.30 3.48
C ARG A 110 -14.01 4.55 3.55
N LEU A 111 -14.09 5.45 2.57
CA LEU A 111 -13.22 6.64 2.51
C LEU A 111 -13.44 7.60 3.68
N ASP A 112 -14.61 7.56 4.32
CA ASP A 112 -14.93 8.26 5.56
C ASP A 112 -14.10 7.78 6.75
N SER A 113 -13.66 6.51 6.80
CA SER A 113 -12.85 6.00 7.92
C SER A 113 -11.40 6.50 7.91
N ILE A 114 -10.97 7.16 6.82
CA ILE A 114 -9.62 7.70 6.65
C ILE A 114 -9.61 9.22 6.46
N ARG A 115 -10.77 9.87 6.38
CA ARG A 115 -10.90 11.34 6.36
C ARG A 115 -10.84 11.86 7.80
N CYS A 116 -9.83 12.68 8.10
CA CYS A 116 -9.80 13.48 9.32
C CYS A 116 -10.45 14.84 9.05
#